data_AF-A0A1F9YS38-F1
#
_entry.id   AF-A0A1F9YS38-F1
#
_cell.length_a   1.000
_cell.length_b   1.000
_cell.length_c   1.000
_cell.angle_alpha   90.00
_cell.angle_beta   90.00
_cell.angle_gamma   90.00
#
_symmetry.space_group_name_H-M   'P 1'
#
loop_
_entity.id
_entity.type
_entity.pdbx_description
1 polymer ?
#
loop_
_entity_poly.entity_id
_entity_poly.type
_entity_poly.pdbx_seq_one_letter_code
_entity_poly.pdbx_strand_id
1 'polypeptide(L)'
;MEDKKVIVAGAKLFAAAAGVLLAGFWIVWVATAYLKNRSVLKEFEPAIKEAKSLGLDYDTVLAGGNKYEDKNVLWCVQNRGEEAVSYKGDPGRRLAVSNFPAMPLVSGSKHESCSDMLLKVKSGNAANGVVTVRFMHNFK
;
A
#
# COMPACT_ATOMS: atom_id res chain seq x y z
N MET A 1 22.37 45.76 37.92
CA MET A 1 21.79 44.39 38.00
C MET A 1 20.70 44.16 36.94
N GLU A 2 20.30 45.17 36.17
CA GLU A 2 19.20 45.12 35.20
C GLU A 2 19.59 44.57 33.82
N ASP A 3 20.81 44.83 33.32
CA ASP A 3 21.24 44.36 31.98
C ASP A 3 21.24 42.85 31.83
N LYS A 4 21.61 42.11 32.89
CA LYS A 4 21.61 40.63 32.88
C LYS A 4 20.20 40.05 32.79
N LYS A 5 19.17 40.75 33.29
CA LYS A 5 17.77 40.28 33.22
C LYS A 5 17.20 40.44 31.80
N VAL A 6 17.54 41.53 31.12
CA VAL A 6 17.07 41.80 29.75
C VAL A 6 17.67 40.81 28.75
N ILE A 7 18.96 40.48 28.88
CA ILE A 7 19.65 39.51 28.00
C ILE A 7 19.08 38.09 28.20
N VAL A 8 18.80 37.69 29.45
CA VAL A 8 18.22 36.38 29.78
C VAL A 8 16.76 36.29 29.32
N ALA A 9 15.98 37.36 29.41
CA ALA A 9 14.60 37.41 28.90
C ALA A 9 14.56 37.33 27.37
N GLY A 10 15.45 38.05 26.67
CA GLY A 10 15.61 37.97 25.23
C GLY A 10 15.97 36.55 24.75
N ALA A 11 16.96 35.92 25.37
CA ALA A 11 17.38 34.56 25.03
C ALA A 11 16.25 33.51 25.20
N LYS A 12 15.41 33.66 26.23
CA LYS A 12 14.24 32.78 26.45
C LYS A 12 13.15 32.95 25.39
N LEU A 13 12.89 34.18 24.95
CA LEU A 13 11.93 34.46 23.87
C LEU A 13 12.42 33.94 22.52
N PHE A 14 13.70 34.09 22.21
CA PHE A 14 14.30 33.53 20.99
C PHE A 14 14.31 31.99 21.01
N ALA A 15 14.63 31.36 22.14
CA ALA A 15 14.57 29.91 22.29
C ALA A 15 13.13 29.37 22.14
N ALA A 16 12.14 30.06 22.71
CA ALA A 16 10.74 29.71 22.56
C ALA A 16 10.26 29.85 21.11
N ALA A 17 10.61 30.94 20.42
CA ALA A 17 10.27 31.15 19.02
C ALA A 17 10.92 30.11 18.10
N ALA A 18 12.18 29.77 18.33
CA ALA A 18 12.88 28.71 17.59
C ALA A 18 12.23 27.33 17.82
N GLY A 19 11.83 27.02 19.06
CA GLY A 19 11.11 25.79 19.39
C GLY A 19 9.77 25.67 18.68
N VAL A 20 8.99 26.77 18.60
CA VAL A 20 7.69 26.79 17.90
C VAL A 20 7.87 26.63 16.38
N LEU A 21 8.89 27.26 15.79
CA LEU A 21 9.18 27.11 14.36
C LEU A 21 9.60 25.69 13.98
N LEU A 22 10.44 25.05 14.81
CA LEU A 22 10.83 23.66 14.61
C LEU A 22 9.63 22.72 14.75
N ALA A 23 8.79 22.91 15.78
CA ALA A 23 7.57 22.13 15.94
C ALA A 23 6.60 22.32 14.76
N GLY A 24 6.43 23.56 14.30
CA GLY A 24 5.62 23.88 13.13
C GLY A 24 6.13 23.21 11.85
N PHE A 25 7.44 23.14 11.67
CA PHE A 25 8.06 22.45 10.52
C PHE A 25 7.74 20.95 10.50
N TRP A 26 7.85 20.26 11.64
CA TRP A 26 7.47 18.84 11.75
C TRP A 26 5.97 18.62 11.47
N ILE A 27 5.10 19.50 11.97
CA ILE A 27 3.65 19.40 11.76
C ILE A 27 3.31 19.53 10.27
N VAL A 28 3.89 20.49 9.55
CA VAL A 28 3.64 20.67 8.12
C VAL A 28 4.14 19.45 7.33
N TRP A 29 5.30 18.92 7.66
CA TRP A 29 5.87 17.75 6.99
C TRP A 29 5.00 16.50 7.18
N VAL A 30 4.56 16.23 8.42
CA VAL A 30 3.65 15.12 8.73
C VAL A 30 2.28 15.31 8.07
N ALA A 31 1.73 16.53 8.11
CA ALA A 31 0.42 16.83 7.52
C ALA A 31 0.43 16.65 5.99
N THR A 32 1.48 17.10 5.30
CA THR A 32 1.60 16.95 3.85
C THR A 32 1.75 15.48 3.44
N ALA A 33 2.55 14.69 4.17
CA ALA A 33 2.64 13.24 3.96
C ALA A 33 1.29 12.54 4.16
N TYR A 34 0.57 12.90 5.23
CA TYR A 34 -0.76 12.35 5.53
C TYR A 34 -1.79 12.71 4.44
N LEU A 35 -1.83 13.96 4.00
CA LEU A 35 -2.76 14.41 2.96
C LEU A 35 -2.51 13.70 1.62
N LYS A 36 -1.24 13.49 1.25
CA LYS A 36 -0.86 12.77 0.03
C LYS A 36 -1.28 11.30 0.08
N ASN A 37 -1.07 10.61 1.20
CA ASN A 37 -1.55 9.23 1.35
C ASN A 37 -3.09 9.17 1.32
N ARG A 38 -3.77 10.13 1.94
CA ARG A 38 -5.23 10.18 1.96
C ARG A 38 -5.82 10.40 0.56
N SER A 39 -5.22 11.23 -0.29
CA SER A 39 -5.70 11.42 -1.65
C SER A 39 -5.57 10.16 -2.50
N VAL A 40 -4.45 9.44 -2.39
CA VAL A 40 -4.24 8.16 -3.07
C VAL A 40 -5.25 7.12 -2.59
N LEU A 41 -5.49 7.02 -1.28
CA LEU A 41 -6.50 6.12 -0.74
C LEU A 41 -7.92 6.46 -1.22
N LYS A 42 -8.27 7.74 -1.34
CA LYS A 42 -9.57 8.18 -1.88
C LYS A 42 -9.75 7.78 -3.34
N GLU A 43 -8.69 7.82 -4.15
CA GLU A 43 -8.72 7.41 -5.54
C GLU A 43 -9.08 5.92 -5.68
N PHE A 44 -8.53 5.07 -4.81
CA PHE A 44 -8.80 3.63 -4.82
C PHE A 44 -9.98 3.19 -3.95
N GLU A 45 -10.60 4.10 -3.19
CA GLU A 45 -11.73 3.80 -2.31
C GLU A 45 -12.87 3.00 -2.97
N PRO A 46 -13.35 3.32 -4.19
CA PRO A 46 -14.41 2.52 -4.83
C PRO A 46 -13.94 1.09 -5.15
N ALA A 47 -12.71 0.94 -5.63
CA ALA A 47 -12.15 -0.38 -5.96
C ALA A 47 -11.89 -1.22 -4.70
N ILE A 48 -11.48 -0.60 -3.59
CA ILE A 48 -11.33 -1.26 -2.29
C ILE A 48 -12.69 -1.70 -1.75
N LYS A 49 -13.72 -0.85 -1.85
CA LYS A 49 -15.08 -1.19 -1.43
C LYS A 49 -15.64 -2.36 -2.24
N GLU A 50 -15.43 -2.36 -3.55
CA GLU A 50 -15.82 -3.50 -4.41
C GLU A 50 -15.05 -4.78 -4.02
N ALA A 51 -13.74 -4.70 -3.86
CA ALA A 51 -12.93 -5.86 -3.50
C ALA A 51 -13.37 -6.46 -2.16
N LYS A 52 -13.67 -5.62 -1.16
CA LYS A 52 -14.16 -6.05 0.15
C LYS A 52 -15.58 -6.62 0.09
N SER A 53 -16.47 -6.05 -0.73
CA SER A 53 -17.85 -6.53 -0.83
C SER A 53 -17.95 -7.87 -1.56
N LEU A 54 -17.13 -8.08 -2.58
CA LEU A 54 -17.08 -9.34 -3.30
C LEU A 54 -16.36 -10.44 -2.51
N GLY A 55 -15.34 -10.08 -1.72
CA GLY A 55 -14.64 -11.01 -0.84
C GLY A 55 -14.03 -12.23 -1.56
N LEU A 56 -13.72 -12.08 -2.85
CA LEU A 56 -13.26 -13.20 -3.68
C LEU A 56 -11.88 -13.66 -3.20
N ASP A 57 -11.72 -14.97 -3.04
CA ASP A 57 -10.42 -15.60 -2.84
C ASP A 57 -9.88 -16.17 -4.16
N TYR A 58 -8.63 -16.64 -4.09
CA TYR A 58 -7.93 -17.22 -5.23
C TYR A 58 -8.70 -18.38 -5.87
N ASP A 59 -9.21 -19.29 -5.04
CA ASP A 59 -9.83 -20.54 -5.49
C ASP A 59 -11.18 -20.25 -6.18
N THR A 60 -11.93 -19.27 -5.66
CA THR A 60 -13.17 -18.76 -6.26
C THR A 60 -12.92 -18.12 -7.62
N VAL A 61 -11.89 -17.27 -7.74
CA VAL A 61 -11.54 -16.64 -9.03
C VAL A 61 -11.07 -17.69 -10.03
N LEU A 62 -10.24 -18.64 -9.59
CA LEU A 62 -9.72 -19.72 -10.42
C LEU A 62 -10.86 -20.59 -10.98
N ALA A 63 -11.78 -21.03 -10.12
CA ALA A 63 -12.93 -21.85 -10.50
C ALA A 63 -13.96 -21.08 -11.32
N GLY A 64 -14.12 -19.78 -11.08
CA GLY A 64 -15.07 -18.92 -11.80
C GLY A 64 -14.64 -18.53 -13.21
N GLY A 65 -13.37 -18.74 -13.57
CA GLY A 65 -12.85 -18.42 -14.89
C GLY A 65 -13.00 -16.93 -15.22
N ASN A 66 -13.71 -16.62 -16.31
CA ASN A 66 -13.95 -15.25 -16.76
C ASN A 66 -15.13 -14.56 -16.04
N LYS A 67 -15.86 -15.25 -15.16
CA LYS A 67 -16.99 -14.67 -14.41
C LYS A 67 -16.59 -13.44 -13.59
N TYR A 68 -15.34 -13.42 -13.12
CA TYR A 68 -14.80 -12.35 -12.28
C TYR A 68 -13.84 -11.44 -13.04
N GLU A 69 -13.84 -11.49 -14.37
CA GLU A 69 -13.04 -10.58 -15.19
C GLU A 69 -13.37 -9.11 -14.87
N ASP A 70 -12.33 -8.28 -14.81
CA ASP A 70 -12.33 -6.86 -14.43
C ASP A 70 -12.83 -6.53 -13.02
N LYS A 71 -13.11 -7.53 -12.18
CA LYS A 71 -13.41 -7.34 -10.76
C LYS A 71 -12.14 -7.02 -9.97
N ASN A 72 -12.30 -6.15 -8.98
CA ASN A 72 -11.23 -5.78 -8.07
C ASN A 72 -11.15 -6.78 -6.91
N VAL A 73 -9.94 -7.15 -6.51
CA VAL A 73 -9.67 -8.01 -5.35
C VAL A 73 -8.57 -7.41 -4.49
N LEU A 74 -8.64 -7.66 -3.20
CA LEU A 74 -7.65 -7.21 -2.22
C LEU A 74 -6.96 -8.43 -1.64
N TRP A 75 -5.75 -8.71 -2.11
CA TRP A 75 -5.05 -9.95 -1.79
C TRP A 75 -3.67 -9.68 -1.21
N CYS A 76 -3.27 -10.52 -0.24
CA CYS A 76 -1.90 -10.58 0.22
C CYS A 76 -1.07 -11.29 -0.85
N VAL A 77 -0.12 -10.59 -1.46
CA VAL A 77 0.71 -11.11 -2.55
C VAL A 77 2.19 -11.07 -2.19
N GLN A 78 2.88 -12.15 -2.53
CA GLN A 78 4.34 -12.22 -2.51
C GLN A 78 4.85 -12.13 -3.94
N ASN A 79 5.84 -11.28 -4.19
CA ASN A 79 6.48 -11.10 -5.48
C ASN A 79 8.00 -11.29 -5.32
N ARG A 80 8.51 -12.43 -5.79
CA ARG A 80 9.96 -12.74 -5.81
C ARG A 80 10.59 -12.59 -7.20
N GLY A 81 9.82 -12.21 -8.20
CA GLY A 81 10.20 -12.20 -9.61
C GLY A 81 8.97 -12.45 -10.49
N GLU A 82 9.13 -12.22 -11.81
CA GLU A 82 8.03 -12.26 -12.78
C GLU A 82 7.29 -13.60 -12.82
N GLU A 83 8.03 -14.70 -12.68
CA GLU A 83 7.48 -16.06 -12.65
C GLU A 83 7.17 -16.56 -11.22
N ALA A 84 7.40 -15.72 -10.21
CA ALA A 84 7.36 -16.08 -8.80
C ALA A 84 6.45 -15.15 -7.99
N VAL A 85 5.28 -14.84 -8.55
CA VAL A 85 4.21 -14.10 -7.86
C VAL A 85 3.17 -15.08 -7.33
N SER A 86 2.85 -14.97 -6.04
CA SER A 86 1.96 -15.92 -5.36
C SER A 86 0.97 -15.28 -4.40
N TYR A 87 -0.24 -15.85 -4.36
CA TYR A 87 -1.26 -15.52 -3.39
C TYR A 87 -0.88 -16.06 -2.01
N LYS A 88 -0.91 -15.20 -0.99
CA LYS A 88 -0.51 -15.48 0.41
C LYS A 88 0.90 -16.05 0.57
N GLY A 89 1.76 -15.91 -0.44
CA GLY A 89 3.09 -16.52 -0.46
C GLY A 89 3.09 -18.03 -0.68
N ASP A 90 1.99 -18.61 -1.15
CA ASP A 90 1.88 -20.03 -1.49
C ASP A 90 2.33 -20.28 -2.94
N PRO A 91 3.46 -20.99 -3.18
CA PRO A 91 3.96 -21.27 -4.53
C PRO A 91 3.00 -22.10 -5.40
N GLY A 92 2.03 -22.79 -4.80
CA GLY A 92 0.97 -23.52 -5.50
C GLY A 92 -0.15 -22.63 -6.04
N ARG A 93 -0.24 -21.37 -5.57
CA ARG A 93 -1.27 -20.39 -5.95
C ARG A 93 -0.65 -19.24 -6.74
N ARG A 94 -0.27 -19.53 -7.97
CA ARG A 94 0.50 -18.62 -8.82
C ARG A 94 -0.37 -17.53 -9.44
N LEU A 95 0.19 -16.33 -9.49
CA LEU A 95 -0.42 -15.18 -10.16
C LEU A 95 0.41 -14.81 -11.38
N ALA A 96 -0.25 -14.60 -12.51
CA ALA A 96 0.35 -13.96 -13.68
C ALA A 96 -0.01 -12.47 -13.66
N VAL A 97 0.98 -11.58 -13.73
CA VAL A 97 0.75 -10.13 -13.59
C VAL A 97 0.93 -9.44 -14.93
N SER A 98 -0.17 -8.94 -15.51
CA SER A 98 -0.17 -8.37 -16.87
C SER A 98 0.64 -7.08 -17.01
N ASN A 99 0.94 -6.41 -15.89
CA ASN A 99 1.75 -5.19 -15.81
C ASN A 99 2.85 -5.32 -14.76
N PHE A 100 3.56 -6.46 -14.77
CA PHE A 100 4.60 -6.80 -13.80
C PHE A 100 5.59 -5.65 -13.48
N PRO A 101 6.10 -4.84 -14.43
CA PRO A 101 7.04 -3.75 -14.12
C PRO A 101 6.51 -2.69 -13.14
N ALA A 102 5.18 -2.57 -12.98
CA ALA A 102 4.56 -1.65 -12.02
C ALA A 102 4.47 -2.24 -10.60
N MET A 103 4.67 -3.55 -10.43
CA MET A 103 4.47 -4.24 -9.18
C MET A 103 5.73 -4.22 -8.32
N PRO A 104 5.66 -3.81 -7.04
CA PRO A 104 6.83 -3.82 -6.17
C PRO A 104 7.27 -5.26 -5.86
N LEU A 105 8.58 -5.45 -5.70
CA LEU A 105 9.14 -6.69 -5.16
C LEU A 105 8.76 -6.84 -3.68
N VAL A 106 8.24 -8.01 -3.33
CA VAL A 106 7.84 -8.37 -1.97
C VAL A 106 8.30 -9.80 -1.73
N SER A 107 9.55 -9.96 -1.32
CA SER A 107 10.18 -11.27 -1.11
C SER A 107 9.74 -11.98 0.17
N GLY A 108 9.15 -11.22 1.11
CA GLY A 108 8.76 -11.66 2.45
C GLY A 108 9.96 -11.71 3.42
N SER A 109 9.73 -11.40 4.71
CA SER A 109 10.71 -11.60 5.79
C SER A 109 10.03 -12.20 7.02
N LYS A 110 10.80 -12.56 8.06
CA LYS A 110 10.40 -13.37 9.25
C LYS A 110 9.05 -13.03 9.93
N HIS A 111 8.45 -11.87 9.67
CA HIS A 111 7.17 -11.42 10.26
C HIS A 111 6.04 -11.16 9.25
N GLU A 112 6.30 -11.17 7.93
CA GLU A 112 5.28 -10.93 6.90
C GLU A 112 5.72 -11.58 5.58
N SER A 113 4.98 -12.60 5.13
CA SER A 113 5.30 -13.37 3.92
C SER A 113 4.79 -12.72 2.63
N CYS A 114 3.89 -11.73 2.71
CA CYS A 114 3.26 -11.06 1.58
C CYS A 114 2.85 -9.61 1.95
N SER A 115 2.35 -8.85 0.98
CA SER A 115 1.82 -7.50 1.17
C SER A 115 0.42 -7.39 0.60
N ASP A 116 -0.49 -6.67 1.27
CA ASP A 116 -1.82 -6.43 0.76
C ASP A 116 -1.78 -5.52 -0.47
N MET A 117 -2.29 -6.04 -1.59
CA MET A 117 -2.33 -5.35 -2.87
C MET A 117 -3.75 -5.33 -3.42
N LEU A 118 -4.10 -4.19 -4.01
CA LEU A 118 -5.27 -4.05 -4.85
C LEU A 118 -4.92 -4.53 -6.25
N LEU A 119 -5.68 -5.49 -6.74
CA LEU A 119 -5.50 -6.12 -8.04
C LEU A 119 -6.81 -6.10 -8.81
N LYS A 120 -6.71 -6.05 -10.12
CA LYS A 120 -7.85 -6.28 -11.03
C LYS A 120 -7.72 -7.63 -11.68
N VAL A 121 -8.72 -8.49 -11.54
CA VAL A 121 -8.75 -9.80 -12.16
C VAL A 121 -8.86 -9.65 -13.68
N LYS A 122 -8.06 -10.42 -14.41
CA LYS A 122 -8.14 -10.52 -15.87
C LYS A 122 -8.68 -11.88 -16.31
N SER A 123 -8.27 -12.95 -15.65
CA SER A 123 -8.85 -14.28 -15.89
C SER A 123 -8.45 -15.25 -14.79
N GLY A 124 -9.31 -16.22 -14.50
CA GLY A 124 -8.92 -17.45 -13.83
C GLY A 124 -8.76 -18.56 -14.86
N ASN A 125 -7.64 -19.29 -14.84
CA ASN A 125 -7.46 -20.46 -15.69
C ASN A 125 -7.26 -21.71 -14.83
N ALA A 126 -8.36 -22.44 -14.60
CA ALA A 126 -8.33 -23.67 -13.81
C ALA A 126 -7.47 -24.77 -14.44
N ALA A 127 -7.27 -24.77 -15.77
CA ALA A 127 -6.52 -25.82 -16.46
C ALA A 127 -5.02 -25.77 -16.18
N ASN A 128 -4.45 -24.57 -15.96
CA ASN A 128 -3.05 -24.41 -15.59
C ASN A 128 -2.86 -23.97 -14.13
N GLY A 129 -3.96 -23.78 -13.38
CA GLY A 129 -3.93 -23.39 -11.97
C GLY A 129 -3.37 -21.99 -11.75
N VAL A 130 -3.57 -21.07 -12.69
CA VAL A 130 -3.03 -19.69 -12.62
C VAL A 130 -4.17 -18.66 -12.73
N VAL A 131 -4.10 -17.62 -11.90
CA VAL A 131 -4.96 -16.44 -12.02
C VAL A 131 -4.17 -15.28 -12.61
N THR A 132 -4.67 -14.69 -13.69
CA THR A 132 -4.09 -13.49 -14.29
C THR A 132 -4.70 -12.25 -13.66
N VAL A 133 -3.85 -11.33 -13.20
CA VAL A 133 -4.24 -10.08 -12.56
C VAL A 133 -3.47 -8.91 -13.14
N ARG A 134 -4.02 -7.70 -12.99
CA ARG A 134 -3.31 -6.44 -13.18
C ARG A 134 -3.07 -5.80 -11.81
N PHE A 135 -1.83 -5.46 -11.51
CA PHE A 135 -1.49 -4.69 -10.33
C PHE A 135 -2.06 -3.27 -10.41
N MET A 136 -2.73 -2.81 -9.35
CA MET A 136 -3.24 -1.45 -9.25
C MET A 136 -2.51 -0.65 -8.19
N HIS A 137 -2.39 -1.18 -6.97
CA HIS A 137 -1.79 -0.46 -5.85
C HIS A 137 -1.30 -1.39 -4.74
N ASN A 138 -0.30 -0.96 -3.98
CA ASN A 138 0.18 -1.61 -2.76
C ASN A 138 -0.04 -0.64 -1.58
N PHE A 139 -0.61 -1.12 -0.48
CA PHE A 139 -0.96 -0.28 0.68
C PHE A 139 0.14 -0.19 1.75
N LYS A 140 1.34 -0.68 1.44
CA LYS A 140 2.50 -0.71 2.33
C LYS A 140 3.39 0.52 2.17
#